data_AF-A0A3L6PDK7-F1
#
_entry.id   AF-A0A3L6PDK7-F1
#
_cell.length_a   1.000
_cell.length_b   1.000
_cell.length_c   1.000
_cell.angle_alpha   90.00
_cell.angle_beta   90.00
_cell.angle_gamma   90.00
#
_symmetry.space_group_name_H-M   'P 1'
#
loop_
_entity.id
_entity.type
_entity.pdbx_description
1 polymer ?
#
loop_
_entity_poly.entity_id
_entity_poly.type
_entity_poly.pdbx_seq_one_letter_code
_entity_poly.pdbx_strand_id
1 'polypeptide(L)'
;MGGLVGSGFVLLSWVLFSPCFCSVDGLSKVRAVNLGGWLVVEGWIKPSLFDGIPNGDMLVGGLILVVHFVFLDGTQVQVRSVVLNKYVSAANGGGSNVTVDRDVASTWETFRLWRVSQNEFQLRCLGGEFLTSNSEDGLILATAREPLSTETFYIERNDERVHIKLLNGGYVQATNDHLLISTYQFQPGWDNNLATFELVIVANNLHGDYQLANGYGYERAKMVLEEHRTSFITASDFDFLSRHGINTVRIPVGWWITQDPYPPSPFVGGSLAALDLAFSWAQSYGLKCIIDLHAAPGSQNGMEHSASRDGSVDWPSPEYVSQTLEVIDFLATRYGGHPSLLGIELLNEPSAATVPLDVLVSYYTRGYQIVRNHSSTAYVILCQRIGNADPIELFQAGIGLSNVVVDLHYYNLFDPYFASMNSTQNIEFIYKNRAPQLQALKDANGPLVFIGEWVNEWDVQNASQYEYQKFGGAQLDVYANATFGWSYWTLKNDRMHWDFEWNIQNKYLLFTAAGQESNAQPILGYGRATYSGHLDGRGRRNPGVPNAPNPSNPPARRRPGTTRRHDRTVSSPSTTATAADGGTVTPPKGSVRFDCLGGGATAVSAARVGAAAGDSETEDVDEEKAIARHA
;
A
#
# COMPACT_ATOMS: atom_id res chain seq x y z
N MET A 1 -28.98 -39.63 81.89
CA MET A 1 -27.68 -39.62 81.17
C MET A 1 -27.90 -40.41 79.89
N GLY A 2 -27.82 -39.92 78.66
CA GLY A 2 -27.58 -38.64 78.03
C GLY A 2 -27.60 -38.99 76.54
N GLY A 3 -28.56 -38.48 75.78
CA GLY A 3 -28.61 -38.67 74.32
C GLY A 3 -27.83 -37.58 73.61
N LEU A 4 -27.43 -37.79 72.36
CA LEU A 4 -27.53 -36.77 71.32
C LEU A 4 -27.28 -37.35 69.91
N VAL A 5 -28.16 -36.93 69.02
CA VAL A 5 -28.18 -37.07 67.57
C VAL A 5 -27.07 -36.17 66.98
N GLY A 6 -26.39 -36.62 65.94
CA GLY A 6 -25.44 -35.81 65.16
C GLY A 6 -25.69 -35.99 63.66
N SER A 7 -26.41 -35.05 63.07
CA SER A 7 -26.61 -34.87 61.63
C SER A 7 -25.58 -33.88 61.05
N GLY A 8 -25.27 -34.01 59.76
CA GLY A 8 -24.64 -32.97 58.93
C GLY A 8 -23.16 -33.21 58.61
N PHE A 9 -22.61 -32.89 57.45
CA PHE A 9 -23.07 -32.17 56.27
C PHE A 9 -22.17 -32.64 55.11
N VAL A 10 -22.73 -33.05 53.97
CA VAL A 10 -21.95 -33.21 52.73
C VAL A 10 -21.77 -31.83 52.12
N LEU A 11 -20.57 -31.28 52.22
CA LEU A 11 -20.17 -30.07 51.49
C LEU A 11 -20.02 -30.43 50.01
N LEU A 12 -21.05 -30.15 49.21
CA LEU A 12 -20.89 -29.99 47.77
C LEU A 12 -20.09 -28.71 47.53
N SER A 13 -18.80 -28.86 47.23
CA SER A 13 -18.00 -27.77 46.65
C SER A 13 -18.50 -27.52 45.23
N TRP A 14 -19.27 -26.45 45.05
CA TRP A 14 -19.52 -25.89 43.73
C TRP A 14 -18.21 -25.32 43.21
N VAL A 15 -17.51 -26.08 42.38
CA VAL A 15 -16.46 -25.56 41.51
C VAL A 15 -17.18 -24.66 40.50
N LEU A 16 -17.22 -23.37 40.79
CA LEU A 16 -17.56 -22.36 39.80
C LEU A 16 -16.44 -22.40 38.76
N PHE A 17 -16.66 -23.12 37.67
CA PHE A 17 -15.95 -22.88 36.42
C PHE A 17 -16.31 -21.46 35.99
N SER A 18 -15.52 -20.47 36.40
CA SER A 18 -15.48 -19.21 35.66
C SER A 18 -15.03 -19.57 34.24
N PRO A 19 -15.82 -19.27 33.19
CA PRO A 19 -15.29 -19.34 31.85
C PRO A 19 -14.11 -18.37 31.82
N CYS A 20 -12.91 -18.91 31.63
CA CYS A 20 -11.72 -18.12 31.38
C CYS A 20 -11.96 -17.42 30.05
N PHE A 21 -12.56 -16.24 30.08
CA PHE A 21 -12.56 -15.33 28.94
C PHE A 21 -11.08 -14.98 28.73
N CYS A 22 -10.48 -15.53 27.67
CA CYS A 22 -9.15 -15.15 27.25
C CYS A 22 -9.16 -13.65 26.99
N SER A 23 -8.63 -12.87 27.94
CA SER A 23 -8.58 -11.42 27.84
C SER A 23 -7.28 -11.02 27.17
N VAL A 24 -7.37 -10.13 26.18
CA VAL A 24 -6.24 -9.52 25.49
C VAL A 24 -5.86 -8.25 26.25
N ASP A 25 -4.87 -8.32 27.15
CA ASP A 25 -4.43 -7.19 27.98
C ASP A 25 -5.58 -6.44 28.71
N GLY A 26 -6.53 -7.18 29.30
CA GLY A 26 -7.71 -6.61 29.96
C GLY A 26 -8.88 -6.28 29.02
N LEU A 27 -8.69 -6.37 27.70
CA LEU A 27 -9.76 -6.28 26.70
C LEU A 27 -10.44 -7.65 26.52
N SER A 28 -11.71 -7.64 26.12
CA SER A 28 -12.38 -8.87 25.70
C SER A 28 -11.87 -9.36 24.33
N LYS A 29 -11.75 -8.44 23.36
CA LYS A 29 -11.10 -8.59 22.04
C LYS A 29 -10.71 -7.21 21.49
N VAL A 30 -9.76 -7.19 20.55
CA VAL A 30 -9.41 -5.99 19.77
C VAL A 30 -10.54 -5.62 18.83
N ARG A 31 -10.98 -4.36 18.90
CA ARG A 31 -11.82 -3.70 17.91
C ARG A 31 -11.08 -2.44 17.51
N ALA A 32 -10.40 -2.52 16.38
CA ALA A 32 -9.45 -1.52 15.96
C ALA A 32 -9.87 -0.82 14.67
N VAL A 33 -9.24 0.33 14.43
CA VAL A 33 -9.27 1.02 13.15
C VAL A 33 -7.83 1.37 12.78
N ASN A 34 -7.47 1.15 11.52
CA ASN A 34 -6.19 1.53 10.96
C ASN A 34 -6.14 3.04 10.71
N LEU A 35 -4.99 3.66 10.98
CA LEU A 35 -4.70 5.06 10.64
C LEU A 35 -3.85 5.15 9.36
N GLY A 36 -4.32 4.47 8.31
CA GLY A 36 -3.72 4.45 6.97
C GLY A 36 -3.72 5.82 6.31
N GLY A 37 -2.77 6.05 5.41
CA GLY A 37 -2.57 7.34 4.76
C GLY A 37 -2.07 8.46 5.68
N TRP A 38 -1.73 8.22 6.95
CA TRP A 38 -1.28 9.26 7.89
C TRP A 38 0.25 9.39 8.00
N LEU A 39 0.92 8.44 8.67
CA LEU A 39 2.39 8.46 8.86
C LEU A 39 3.14 7.77 7.72
N VAL A 40 2.44 6.88 7.02
CA VAL A 40 2.77 6.36 5.69
C VAL A 40 1.63 6.81 4.79
N VAL A 41 1.95 7.50 3.69
CA VAL A 41 0.95 8.09 2.80
C VAL A 41 0.66 7.19 1.61
N GLU A 42 -0.60 7.19 1.19
CA GLU A 42 -1.09 6.48 0.03
C GLU A 42 -1.97 7.42 -0.81
N GLY A 43 -1.60 7.59 -2.07
CA GLY A 43 -2.22 8.56 -2.95
C GLY A 43 -3.67 8.25 -3.24
N TRP A 44 -4.10 6.99 -3.21
CA TRP A 44 -5.50 6.66 -3.40
C TRP A 44 -6.36 6.98 -2.16
N ILE A 45 -5.77 7.00 -0.95
CA ILE A 45 -6.44 7.41 0.30
C ILE A 45 -6.62 8.93 0.33
N LYS A 46 -5.55 9.66 -0.02
CA LYS A 46 -5.56 11.14 -0.10
C LYS A 46 -4.91 11.68 -1.38
N PRO A 47 -5.61 11.61 -2.53
CA PRO A 47 -5.08 12.05 -3.83
C PRO A 47 -4.56 13.49 -3.85
N SER A 48 -5.25 14.38 -3.13
CA SER A 48 -4.93 15.82 -3.13
C SER A 48 -3.54 16.15 -2.59
N LEU A 49 -2.85 15.21 -1.91
CA LEU A 49 -1.45 15.38 -1.52
C LEU A 49 -0.52 15.50 -2.73
N PHE A 50 -0.90 14.95 -3.89
CA PHE A 50 -0.06 14.85 -5.08
C PHE A 50 -0.37 15.91 -6.14
N ASP A 51 -1.46 16.67 -6.01
CA ASP A 51 -1.94 17.65 -7.00
C ASP A 51 -0.93 18.75 -7.34
N GLY A 52 -0.07 19.12 -6.39
CA GLY A 52 0.91 20.20 -6.55
C GLY A 52 2.23 19.77 -7.17
N ILE A 53 2.41 18.49 -7.52
CA ILE A 53 3.70 18.00 -8.04
C ILE A 53 3.91 18.51 -9.48
N PRO A 54 5.07 19.15 -9.78
CA PRO A 54 5.36 19.66 -11.12
C PRO A 54 5.36 18.59 -12.21
N ASN A 55 4.94 18.97 -13.42
CA ASN A 55 4.71 18.14 -14.63
C ASN A 55 3.40 17.34 -14.65
N GLY A 56 2.34 17.83 -14.00
CA GLY A 56 1.00 17.22 -14.05
C GLY A 56 0.16 17.54 -15.29
N ASP A 57 0.69 18.27 -16.26
CA ASP A 57 -0.10 18.78 -17.37
C ASP A 57 -0.21 17.78 -18.52
N MET A 58 -1.31 17.03 -18.53
CA MET A 58 -1.97 16.64 -19.79
C MET A 58 -3.50 16.74 -19.63
N LEU A 59 -4.11 17.56 -20.50
CA LEU A 59 -5.53 17.49 -20.81
C LEU A 59 -5.74 16.37 -21.84
N VAL A 60 -6.25 15.22 -21.41
CA VAL A 60 -6.80 14.24 -22.35
C VAL A 60 -8.23 14.66 -22.70
N GLY A 61 -8.54 14.69 -23.99
CA GLY A 61 -9.77 15.25 -24.55
C GLY A 61 -11.05 14.81 -23.85
N GLY A 62 -11.79 15.79 -23.33
CA GLY A 62 -13.25 15.76 -23.31
C GLY A 62 -13.92 14.71 -22.41
N LEU A 63 -13.33 14.31 -21.29
CA LEU A 63 -14.07 13.77 -20.15
C LEU A 63 -13.30 14.10 -18.87
N ILE A 64 -13.97 14.69 -17.89
CA ILE A 64 -13.36 15.09 -16.61
C ILE A 64 -12.94 13.82 -15.86
N LEU A 65 -11.66 13.51 -15.93
CA LEU A 65 -10.88 12.69 -15.00
C LEU A 65 -9.46 13.22 -15.11
N VAL A 66 -9.19 14.35 -14.44
CA VAL A 66 -7.85 14.91 -14.37
C VAL A 66 -7.06 14.04 -13.40
N VAL A 67 -6.56 12.90 -13.88
CA VAL A 67 -5.35 12.31 -13.30
C VAL A 67 -4.22 13.10 -13.92
N HIS A 68 -3.65 14.03 -13.16
CA HIS A 68 -2.44 14.73 -13.56
C HIS A 68 -1.37 13.66 -13.84
N PHE A 69 -1.00 13.45 -15.11
CA PHE A 69 -0.02 12.44 -15.52
C PHE A 69 1.41 12.92 -15.22
N VAL A 70 1.74 13.02 -13.93
CA VAL A 70 3.09 13.35 -13.46
C VAL A 70 4.00 12.14 -13.69
N PHE A 71 5.17 12.34 -14.32
CA PHE A 71 6.20 11.29 -14.37
C PHE A 71 6.85 11.16 -12.99
N LEU A 72 6.37 10.23 -12.19
CA LEU A 72 6.89 9.91 -10.87
C LEU A 72 7.83 8.70 -10.97
N ASP A 73 8.56 8.41 -9.90
CA ASP A 73 9.33 7.15 -9.85
C ASP A 73 8.38 5.95 -9.98
N GLY A 74 8.77 5.01 -10.84
CA GLY A 74 7.99 3.82 -11.14
C GLY A 74 6.92 3.96 -12.21
N THR A 75 6.69 5.17 -12.75
CA THR A 75 5.83 5.31 -13.94
C THR A 75 6.35 4.39 -15.04
N GLN A 76 5.51 3.50 -15.53
CA GLN A 76 5.83 2.57 -16.59
C GLN A 76 5.52 3.22 -17.94
N VAL A 77 6.51 3.28 -18.82
CA VAL A 77 6.42 3.95 -20.11
C VAL A 77 6.87 3.05 -21.25
N GLN A 78 6.26 3.24 -22.41
CA GLN A 78 6.67 2.65 -23.67
C GLN A 78 7.03 3.77 -24.65
N VAL A 79 8.12 3.59 -25.38
CA VAL A 79 8.63 4.59 -26.33
C VAL A 79 8.52 4.04 -27.74
N ARG A 80 7.91 4.80 -28.65
CA ARG A 80 7.68 4.38 -30.05
C ARG A 80 8.25 5.40 -31.03
N SER A 81 9.04 4.94 -31.99
CA SER A 81 9.52 5.80 -33.08
C SER A 81 8.36 6.18 -34.01
N VAL A 82 8.22 7.48 -34.28
CA VAL A 82 7.18 7.99 -35.19
C VAL A 82 7.49 7.71 -36.67
N VAL A 83 8.78 7.53 -37.01
CA VAL A 83 9.22 7.27 -38.39
C VAL A 83 9.16 5.78 -38.69
N LEU A 84 9.64 4.93 -37.77
CA LEU A 84 9.64 3.48 -37.97
C LEU A 84 8.30 2.84 -37.61
N ASN A 85 7.47 3.52 -36.82
CA ASN A 85 6.23 2.98 -36.26
C ASN A 85 6.45 1.74 -35.37
N LYS A 86 7.63 1.63 -34.76
CA LYS A 86 8.09 0.51 -33.92
C LYS A 86 8.43 0.97 -32.50
N TYR A 87 8.28 0.08 -31.53
CA TYR A 87 8.63 0.30 -30.13
C TYR A 87 10.10 0.05 -29.85
N VAL A 88 10.64 0.83 -28.92
CA VAL A 88 11.94 0.64 -28.29
C VAL A 88 11.88 -0.58 -27.39
N SER A 89 12.85 -1.49 -27.52
CA SER A 89 12.87 -2.77 -26.80
C SER A 89 14.23 -3.02 -26.15
N ALA A 90 14.20 -3.37 -24.85
CA ALA A 90 15.30 -3.99 -24.14
C ALA A 90 15.04 -5.49 -24.09
N ALA A 91 15.34 -6.18 -25.19
CA ALA A 91 15.06 -7.61 -25.34
C ALA A 91 15.64 -8.44 -24.19
N ASN A 92 14.91 -9.47 -23.76
CA ASN A 92 15.19 -10.26 -22.55
C ASN A 92 15.18 -9.46 -21.24
N GLY A 93 14.60 -8.26 -21.25
CA GLY A 93 14.50 -7.38 -20.09
C GLY A 93 15.74 -6.56 -19.79
N GLY A 94 16.83 -6.69 -20.55
CA GLY A 94 18.09 -5.99 -20.29
C GLY A 94 19.33 -6.78 -20.71
N GLY A 95 20.50 -6.29 -20.32
CA GLY A 95 21.80 -6.93 -20.50
C GLY A 95 22.40 -6.86 -21.92
N SER A 96 21.76 -6.14 -22.85
CA SER A 96 22.19 -6.07 -24.26
C SER A 96 21.89 -4.72 -24.91
N ASN A 97 21.99 -4.64 -26.24
CA ASN A 97 21.67 -3.45 -27.02
C ASN A 97 20.15 -3.17 -27.03
N VAL A 98 19.79 -1.91 -27.18
CA VAL A 98 18.39 -1.50 -27.33
C VAL A 98 18.05 -1.35 -28.80
N THR A 99 16.94 -1.96 -29.22
CA THR A 99 16.45 -1.97 -30.61
C THR A 99 15.15 -1.18 -30.75
N VAL A 100 14.80 -0.84 -32.00
CA VAL A 100 13.54 -0.16 -32.36
C VAL A 100 12.85 -0.93 -33.50
N ASP A 101 12.42 -2.16 -33.20
CA ASP A 101 11.97 -3.14 -34.19
C ASP A 101 10.66 -3.85 -33.84
N ARG A 102 10.05 -3.56 -32.69
CA ARG A 102 8.84 -4.25 -32.22
C ARG A 102 7.56 -3.57 -32.71
N ASP A 103 6.62 -4.35 -33.26
CA ASP A 103 5.31 -3.84 -33.69
C ASP A 103 4.34 -3.61 -32.54
N VAL A 104 4.41 -4.46 -31.52
CA VAL A 104 3.54 -4.47 -30.36
C VAL A 104 4.42 -4.43 -29.13
N ALA A 105 4.08 -3.56 -28.18
CA ALA A 105 4.78 -3.46 -26.91
C ALA A 105 4.20 -4.42 -25.87
N SER A 106 5.09 -5.02 -25.10
CA SER A 106 4.79 -5.85 -23.94
C SER A 106 5.80 -5.54 -22.83
N THR A 107 6.29 -6.55 -22.12
CA THR A 107 7.17 -6.42 -20.96
C THR A 107 8.56 -5.86 -21.29
N TRP A 108 9.18 -6.24 -22.41
CA TRP A 108 10.53 -5.80 -22.79
C TRP A 108 10.59 -4.41 -23.41
N GLU A 109 9.45 -3.89 -23.86
CA GLU A 109 9.30 -2.53 -24.40
C GLU A 109 8.86 -1.53 -23.32
N THR A 110 8.62 -2.01 -22.10
CA THR A 110 8.16 -1.21 -20.98
C THR A 110 9.33 -0.89 -20.05
N PHE A 111 9.54 0.41 -19.81
CA PHE A 111 10.60 0.93 -18.95
C PHE A 111 9.98 1.61 -17.73
N ARG A 112 10.61 1.50 -16.58
CA ARG A 112 10.26 2.26 -15.37
C ARG A 112 11.07 3.54 -15.33
N LEU A 113 10.39 4.66 -15.11
CA LEU A 113 11.06 5.94 -14.90
C LEU A 113 11.62 6.03 -13.50
N TRP A 114 12.89 6.42 -13.38
CA TRP A 114 13.52 6.87 -12.15
C TRP A 114 13.72 8.37 -12.25
N ARG A 115 13.00 9.13 -11.44
CA ARG A 115 13.00 10.59 -11.51
C ARG A 115 14.23 11.12 -10.78
N VAL A 116 15.05 11.89 -11.47
CA VAL A 116 16.21 12.59 -10.89
C VAL A 116 15.84 14.04 -10.58
N SER A 117 15.12 14.69 -11.49
CA SER A 117 14.57 16.02 -11.31
C SER A 117 13.28 16.18 -12.12
N GLN A 118 12.78 17.41 -12.27
CA GLN A 118 11.58 17.67 -13.07
C GLN A 118 11.72 17.15 -14.51
N ASN A 119 12.87 17.33 -15.15
CA ASN A 119 13.05 16.98 -16.57
C ASN A 119 14.06 15.86 -16.81
N GLU A 120 14.71 15.37 -15.74
CA GLU A 120 15.78 14.39 -15.82
C GLU A 120 15.29 13.04 -15.28
N PHE A 121 15.47 12.02 -16.10
CA PHE A 121 14.99 10.67 -15.83
C PHE A 121 16.04 9.64 -16.22
N GLN A 122 16.05 8.54 -15.49
CA GLN A 122 16.72 7.31 -15.88
C GLN A 122 15.63 6.30 -16.27
N LEU A 123 15.91 5.47 -17.28
CA LEU A 123 14.97 4.47 -17.75
C LEU A 123 15.47 3.09 -17.33
N ARG A 124 14.75 2.46 -16.41
CA ARG A 124 15.09 1.14 -15.88
C ARG A 124 14.32 0.05 -16.64
N CYS A 125 15.02 -0.98 -17.07
CA CYS A 125 14.47 -2.13 -17.76
C CYS A 125 13.91 -3.17 -16.77
N LEU A 126 13.20 -4.18 -17.29
CA LEU A 126 12.62 -5.25 -16.48
C LEU A 126 13.67 -6.03 -15.67
N GLY A 127 14.84 -6.30 -16.24
CA GLY A 127 15.96 -7.00 -15.61
C GLY A 127 16.69 -6.17 -14.54
N GLY A 128 16.33 -4.89 -14.42
CA GLY A 128 16.84 -3.98 -13.41
C GLY A 128 18.00 -3.10 -13.88
N GLU A 129 18.56 -3.35 -15.06
CA GLU A 129 19.54 -2.47 -15.70
C GLU A 129 18.90 -1.17 -16.17
N PHE A 130 19.74 -0.15 -16.38
CA PHE A 130 19.38 1.16 -16.89
C PHE A 130 19.86 1.34 -18.32
N LEU A 131 19.14 2.19 -19.05
CA LEU A 131 19.60 2.68 -20.33
C LEU A 131 20.85 3.54 -20.17
N THR A 132 21.84 3.28 -21.01
CA THR A 132 23.11 4.01 -21.07
C THR A 132 23.52 4.21 -22.52
N SER A 133 24.35 5.23 -22.80
CA SER A 133 24.91 5.47 -24.12
C SER A 133 26.38 5.07 -24.16
N ASN A 134 26.74 4.26 -25.16
CA ASN A 134 28.13 3.91 -25.42
C ASN A 134 28.92 5.13 -25.91
N SER A 135 30.02 5.44 -25.23
CA SER A 135 30.83 6.63 -25.52
C SER A 135 31.52 6.62 -26.89
N GLU A 136 31.72 5.45 -27.51
CA GLU A 136 32.46 5.33 -28.78
C GLU A 136 31.58 5.62 -30.01
N ASP A 137 30.39 5.04 -30.05
CA ASP A 137 29.48 5.08 -31.21
C ASP A 137 28.11 5.69 -30.90
N GLY A 138 27.84 6.03 -29.64
CA GLY A 138 26.56 6.55 -29.17
C GLY A 138 25.45 5.52 -29.13
N LEU A 139 25.74 4.22 -29.25
CA LEU A 139 24.72 3.17 -29.19
C LEU A 139 24.05 3.14 -27.81
N ILE A 140 22.71 3.11 -27.76
CA ILE A 140 21.97 2.95 -26.52
C ILE A 140 21.94 1.46 -26.13
N LEU A 141 22.33 1.19 -24.89
CA LEU A 141 22.43 -0.14 -24.30
C LEU A 141 21.56 -0.20 -23.03
N ALA A 142 21.08 -1.39 -22.68
CA ALA A 142 20.37 -1.67 -21.43
C ALA A 142 21.26 -2.47 -20.48
N THR A 143 22.45 -1.96 -20.15
CA THR A 143 23.51 -2.74 -19.47
C THR A 143 24.01 -2.12 -18.17
N ALA A 144 23.67 -0.85 -17.89
CA ALA A 144 24.14 -0.18 -16.70
C ALA A 144 23.43 -0.74 -15.47
N ARG A 145 24.18 -1.19 -14.47
CA ARG A 145 23.59 -1.70 -13.22
C ARG A 145 23.32 -0.61 -12.19
N GLU A 146 23.97 0.53 -12.36
CA GLU A 146 23.90 1.65 -11.45
C GLU A 146 23.32 2.88 -12.16
N PRO A 147 22.45 3.65 -11.49
CA PRO A 147 21.81 4.84 -12.03
C PRO A 147 22.73 6.07 -11.89
N LEU A 148 23.84 6.12 -12.63
CA LEU A 148 24.74 7.28 -12.56
C LEU A 148 24.24 8.43 -13.45
N SER A 149 24.95 9.57 -13.38
CA SER A 149 24.63 10.75 -14.22
C SER A 149 24.79 10.46 -15.72
N THR A 150 25.56 9.44 -16.10
CA THR A 150 25.72 8.98 -17.49
C THR A 150 24.49 8.26 -18.03
N GLU A 151 23.67 7.70 -17.15
CA GLU A 151 22.41 7.01 -17.45
C GLU A 151 21.21 7.96 -17.35
N THR A 152 21.45 9.25 -17.09
CA THR A 152 20.40 10.27 -16.97
C THR A 152 20.14 10.95 -18.30
N PHE A 153 18.85 11.09 -18.63
CA PHE A 153 18.36 11.71 -19.85
C PHE A 153 17.41 12.86 -19.51
N TYR A 154 17.47 13.94 -20.29
CA TYR A 154 16.37 14.87 -20.41
C TYR A 154 15.26 14.22 -21.24
N ILE A 155 14.03 14.26 -20.72
CA ILE A 155 12.83 13.91 -21.49
C ILE A 155 12.06 15.20 -21.75
N GLU A 156 12.31 15.78 -22.93
CA GLU A 156 11.61 16.97 -23.44
C GLU A 156 10.27 16.52 -24.06
N ARG A 157 9.18 17.26 -23.84
CA ARG A 157 7.83 16.86 -24.27
C ARG A 157 7.07 17.98 -24.96
N ASN A 158 6.22 17.59 -25.92
CA ASN A 158 5.24 18.45 -26.58
C ASN A 158 4.04 17.59 -26.98
N ASP A 159 2.93 17.73 -26.24
CA ASP A 159 1.78 16.83 -26.31
C ASP A 159 2.20 15.35 -26.17
N GLU A 160 1.85 14.50 -27.14
CA GLU A 160 2.21 13.07 -27.16
C GLU A 160 3.65 12.80 -27.66
N ARG A 161 4.36 13.84 -28.12
CA ARG A 161 5.71 13.72 -28.67
C ARG A 161 6.76 13.93 -27.59
N VAL A 162 7.84 13.17 -27.67
CA VAL A 162 9.00 13.33 -26.80
C VAL A 162 10.30 13.34 -27.60
N HIS A 163 11.27 14.08 -27.07
CA HIS A 163 12.67 14.00 -27.42
C HIS A 163 13.45 13.54 -26.19
N ILE A 164 14.28 12.52 -26.37
CA ILE A 164 15.16 12.00 -25.31
C ILE A 164 16.56 12.51 -25.60
N LYS A 165 17.17 13.18 -24.63
CA LYS A 165 18.44 13.89 -24.82
C LYS A 165 19.40 13.56 -23.68
N LEU A 166 20.65 13.31 -24.02
CA LEU A 166 21.71 13.07 -23.04
C LEU A 166 22.09 14.38 -22.35
N LEU A 167 22.60 14.30 -21.12
CA LEU A 167 23.09 15.47 -20.40
C LEU A 167 24.23 16.21 -21.15
N ASN A 168 24.98 15.50 -21.99
CA ASN A 168 26.05 16.07 -22.82
C ASN A 168 25.54 16.72 -24.14
N GLY A 169 24.23 16.69 -24.39
CA GLY A 169 23.57 17.44 -25.47
C GLY A 169 23.06 16.64 -26.65
N GLY A 170 23.58 15.42 -26.90
CA GLY A 170 23.14 14.58 -28.02
C GLY A 170 21.70 14.08 -27.86
N TYR A 171 20.92 14.08 -28.95
CA TYR A 171 19.57 13.53 -28.97
C TYR A 171 19.58 12.06 -29.39
N VAL A 172 18.71 11.28 -28.77
CA VAL A 172 18.43 9.89 -29.13
C VAL A 172 17.65 9.86 -30.45
N GLN A 173 18.01 8.95 -31.34
CA GLN A 173 17.35 8.70 -32.62
C GLN A 173 17.23 7.21 -32.92
N ALA A 174 16.15 6.84 -33.62
CA ALA A 174 15.97 5.51 -34.18
C ALA A 174 16.50 5.48 -35.62
N THR A 175 17.45 4.60 -35.92
CA THR A 175 18.03 4.49 -37.27
C THR A 175 17.19 3.56 -38.15
N ASN A 176 17.39 3.65 -39.47
CA ASN A 176 16.76 2.72 -40.43
C ASN A 176 17.19 1.26 -40.25
N ASP A 177 18.32 1.01 -39.57
CA ASP A 177 18.79 -0.33 -39.21
C ASP A 177 18.21 -0.81 -37.86
N HIS A 178 17.17 -0.14 -37.37
CA HIS A 178 16.47 -0.44 -36.11
C HIS A 178 17.34 -0.32 -34.85
N LEU A 179 18.39 0.50 -34.90
CA LEU A 179 19.23 0.80 -33.74
C LEU A 179 18.75 2.08 -33.04
N LEU A 180 18.90 2.13 -31.72
CA LEU A 180 18.72 3.34 -30.94
C LEU A 180 20.09 3.96 -30.64
N ILE A 181 20.38 5.17 -31.12
CA ILE A 181 21.68 5.85 -30.95
C ILE A 181 21.51 7.29 -30.49
N SER A 182 22.49 7.86 -29.79
CA SER A 182 22.44 9.21 -29.20
C SER A 182 23.18 10.30 -29.98
N THR A 183 23.42 10.08 -31.27
CA THR A 183 24.32 10.91 -32.08
C THR A 183 23.61 12.05 -32.82
N TYR A 184 22.32 12.28 -32.61
CA TYR A 184 21.59 13.36 -33.27
C TYR A 184 22.04 14.71 -32.68
N GLN A 185 22.83 15.47 -33.46
CA GLN A 185 23.61 16.63 -32.95
C GLN A 185 22.83 17.95 -32.88
N PHE A 186 21.72 18.08 -33.59
CA PHE A 186 20.94 19.32 -33.65
C PHE A 186 19.69 19.21 -32.77
N GLN A 187 19.11 20.33 -32.37
CA GLN A 187 17.80 20.29 -31.72
C GLN A 187 16.76 19.85 -32.76
N PRO A 188 16.10 18.68 -32.57
CA PRO A 188 15.09 18.21 -33.51
C PRO A 188 13.85 19.10 -33.47
N GLY A 189 13.16 19.19 -34.61
CA GLY A 189 11.80 19.71 -34.65
C GLY A 189 10.81 18.72 -34.02
N TRP A 190 9.59 19.17 -33.78
CA TRP A 190 8.47 18.32 -33.31
C TRP A 190 7.73 17.60 -34.45
N ASP A 191 8.26 17.69 -35.67
CA ASP A 191 7.81 16.94 -36.83
C ASP A 191 8.21 15.46 -36.74
N ASN A 192 7.67 14.65 -37.66
CA ASN A 192 8.03 13.24 -37.72
C ASN A 192 9.46 13.09 -38.28
N ASN A 193 10.42 12.94 -37.37
CA ASN A 193 11.83 12.74 -37.68
C ASN A 193 12.44 11.62 -36.81
N LEU A 194 13.67 11.22 -37.11
CA LEU A 194 14.32 10.06 -36.47
C LEU A 194 14.54 10.22 -34.96
N ALA A 195 14.57 11.46 -34.45
CA ALA A 195 14.74 11.76 -33.02
C ALA A 195 13.41 12.02 -32.29
N THR A 196 12.28 12.03 -33.00
CA THR A 196 10.95 12.21 -32.42
C THR A 196 10.31 10.86 -32.07
N PHE A 197 9.81 10.74 -30.85
CA PHE A 197 9.13 9.53 -30.37
C PHE A 197 7.73 9.87 -29.82
N GLU A 198 6.86 8.87 -29.76
CA GLU A 198 5.67 8.85 -28.91
C GLU A 198 6.03 8.19 -27.57
N LEU A 199 5.52 8.71 -26.46
CA LEU A 199 5.65 8.09 -25.15
C LEU A 199 4.29 7.76 -24.58
N VAL A 200 4.06 6.48 -24.33
CA VAL A 200 2.80 5.96 -23.77
C VAL A 200 3.03 5.62 -22.31
N ILE A 201 2.20 6.16 -21.42
CA ILE A 201 2.17 5.75 -20.01
C ILE A 201 1.31 4.49 -19.91
N VAL A 202 1.92 3.39 -19.51
CA VAL A 202 1.26 2.09 -19.34
C VAL A 202 0.63 1.97 -17.96
N ALA A 203 1.35 2.43 -16.94
CA ALA A 203 0.90 2.43 -15.56
C ALA A 203 1.57 3.57 -14.78
N ASN A 204 0.84 4.16 -13.84
CA ASN A 204 1.34 5.20 -12.95
C ASN A 204 0.65 5.07 -11.59
N ASN A 205 0.90 3.94 -10.93
CA ASN A 205 0.11 3.55 -9.76
C ASN A 205 0.85 3.82 -8.44
N LEU A 206 2.16 4.08 -8.49
CA LEU A 206 2.94 4.35 -7.29
C LEU A 206 2.77 5.80 -6.84
N HIS A 207 1.98 5.99 -5.79
CA HIS A 207 1.75 7.29 -5.16
C HIS A 207 1.94 7.17 -3.64
N GLY A 208 3.18 6.93 -3.20
CA GLY A 208 3.52 6.78 -1.78
C GLY A 208 4.44 7.90 -1.27
N ASP A 209 4.98 7.73 -0.06
CA ASP A 209 5.96 8.65 0.53
C ASP A 209 7.15 8.92 -0.41
N TYR A 210 7.66 7.88 -1.09
CA TYR A 210 8.80 8.02 -2.00
C TYR A 210 8.48 8.97 -3.15
N GLN A 211 7.38 8.72 -3.88
CA GLN A 211 7.01 9.51 -5.05
C GLN A 211 6.57 10.93 -4.66
N LEU A 212 5.88 11.10 -3.54
CA LEU A 212 5.51 12.42 -3.03
C LEU A 212 6.78 13.23 -2.73
N ALA A 213 7.70 12.66 -1.96
CA ALA A 213 8.85 13.39 -1.49
C ALA A 213 9.84 13.71 -2.62
N ASN A 214 10.10 12.76 -3.51
CA ASN A 214 10.95 13.00 -4.68
C ASN A 214 10.27 13.92 -5.71
N GLY A 215 8.96 13.78 -5.91
CA GLY A 215 8.18 14.57 -6.85
C GLY A 215 8.19 16.08 -6.53
N TYR A 216 7.94 16.42 -5.27
CA TYR A 216 7.98 17.81 -4.79
C TYR A 216 9.39 18.35 -4.54
N GLY A 217 10.35 17.46 -4.25
CA GLY A 217 11.61 17.81 -3.62
C GLY A 217 11.43 18.14 -2.12
N TYR A 218 12.54 18.06 -1.39
CA TYR A 218 12.56 18.07 0.09
C TYR A 218 11.76 19.21 0.74
N GLU A 219 12.04 20.47 0.38
CA GLU A 219 11.42 21.63 1.04
C GLU A 219 9.90 21.66 0.88
N ARG A 220 9.40 21.34 -0.32
CA ARG A 220 7.96 21.34 -0.59
C ARG A 220 7.27 20.11 -0.02
N ALA A 221 7.89 18.94 -0.12
CA ALA A 221 7.40 17.73 0.51
C ALA A 221 7.27 17.88 2.02
N LYS A 222 8.26 18.51 2.67
CA LYS A 222 8.24 18.82 4.10
C LYS A 222 7.02 19.64 4.51
N MET A 223 6.77 20.76 3.82
CA MET A 223 5.59 21.58 4.09
C MET A 223 4.27 20.79 3.95
N VAL A 224 4.14 20.01 2.87
CA VAL A 224 2.93 19.21 2.59
C VAL A 224 2.71 18.14 3.67
N LEU A 225 3.75 17.40 4.03
CA LEU A 225 3.65 16.32 5.02
C LEU A 225 3.49 16.83 6.46
N GLU A 226 4.07 17.98 6.80
CA GLU A 226 3.84 18.63 8.10
C GLU A 226 2.37 19.08 8.25
N GLU A 227 1.80 19.72 7.23
CA GLU A 227 0.38 20.10 7.21
C GLU A 227 -0.52 18.86 7.28
N HIS A 228 -0.23 17.84 6.47
CA HIS A 228 -1.00 16.59 6.47
C HIS A 228 -0.98 15.91 7.83
N ARG A 229 0.19 15.67 8.42
CA ARG A 229 0.30 14.94 9.70
C ARG A 229 -0.36 15.69 10.85
N THR A 230 -0.42 17.01 10.81
CA THR A 230 -1.04 17.84 11.87
C THR A 230 -2.54 18.03 11.72
N SER A 231 -3.12 17.78 10.54
CA SER A 231 -4.53 18.04 10.25
C SER A 231 -5.36 16.79 9.90
N PHE A 232 -4.74 15.74 9.37
CA PHE A 232 -5.44 14.55 8.90
C PHE A 232 -5.97 13.68 10.06
N ILE A 233 -5.11 13.36 11.02
CA ILE A 233 -5.47 12.68 12.28
C ILE A 233 -5.16 13.60 13.45
N THR A 234 -6.12 13.70 14.37
CA THR A 234 -6.13 14.65 15.48
C THR A 234 -6.71 14.01 16.75
N ALA A 235 -6.62 14.71 17.88
CA ALA A 235 -7.22 14.25 19.14
C ALA A 235 -8.73 13.96 19.04
N SER A 236 -9.47 14.71 18.22
CA SER A 236 -10.93 14.48 18.06
C SER A 236 -11.25 13.15 17.37
N ASP A 237 -10.32 12.63 16.58
CA ASP A 237 -10.47 11.33 15.94
C ASP A 237 -10.37 10.19 16.97
N PHE A 238 -9.46 10.31 17.93
CA PHE A 238 -9.35 9.37 19.05
C PHE A 238 -10.58 9.42 19.97
N ASP A 239 -11.10 10.62 20.22
CA ASP A 239 -12.38 10.80 20.93
C ASP A 239 -13.55 10.16 20.17
N PHE A 240 -13.63 10.37 18.85
CA PHE A 240 -14.64 9.73 17.99
C PHE A 240 -14.57 8.22 18.10
N LEU A 241 -13.39 7.62 17.92
CA LEU A 241 -13.18 6.18 18.01
C LEU A 241 -13.61 5.61 19.37
N SER A 242 -13.15 6.22 20.46
CA SER A 242 -13.48 5.78 21.82
C SER A 242 -14.98 5.83 22.09
N ARG A 243 -15.66 6.93 21.70
CA ARG A 243 -17.12 7.08 21.83
C ARG A 243 -17.91 6.06 21.02
N HIS A 244 -17.32 5.55 19.93
CA HIS A 244 -17.92 4.50 19.10
C HIS A 244 -17.41 3.10 19.48
N GLY A 245 -16.86 2.89 20.67
CA GLY A 245 -16.56 1.54 21.19
C GLY A 245 -15.37 0.82 20.52
N ILE A 246 -14.61 1.54 19.69
CA ILE A 246 -13.26 1.14 19.27
C ILE A 246 -12.35 1.25 20.49
N ASN A 247 -11.44 0.28 20.65
CA ASN A 247 -10.56 0.20 21.81
C ASN A 247 -9.07 0.25 21.45
N THR A 248 -8.74 0.20 20.17
CA THR A 248 -7.37 0.13 19.68
C THR A 248 -7.23 0.89 18.36
N VAL A 249 -6.08 1.50 18.11
CA VAL A 249 -5.69 2.01 16.77
C VAL A 249 -4.49 1.22 16.26
N ARG A 250 -4.50 0.84 14.98
CA ARG A 250 -3.32 0.28 14.28
C ARG A 250 -2.67 1.41 13.48
N ILE A 251 -1.39 1.66 13.70
CA ILE A 251 -0.69 2.85 13.20
C ILE A 251 0.45 2.41 12.27
N PRO A 252 0.25 2.47 10.95
CA PRO A 252 1.30 2.27 9.96
C PRO A 252 2.47 3.24 10.15
N VAL A 253 3.70 2.73 10.15
CA VAL A 253 4.95 3.53 10.19
C VAL A 253 5.94 3.03 9.16
N GLY A 254 6.73 3.94 8.59
CA GLY A 254 7.82 3.62 7.68
C GLY A 254 9.16 3.53 8.41
N TRP A 255 10.07 2.70 7.90
CA TRP A 255 11.40 2.44 8.48
C TRP A 255 12.24 3.70 8.73
N TRP A 256 12.03 4.75 7.94
CA TRP A 256 12.74 6.03 8.04
C TRP A 256 12.48 6.76 9.37
N ILE A 257 11.44 6.37 10.11
CA ILE A 257 11.11 6.91 11.44
C ILE A 257 12.26 6.82 12.45
N THR A 258 13.15 5.84 12.28
CA THR A 258 14.34 5.64 13.14
C THR A 258 15.36 6.76 13.06
N GLN A 259 15.34 7.53 11.96
CA GLN A 259 16.28 8.61 11.68
C GLN A 259 15.63 9.99 11.78
N ASP A 260 14.44 10.08 12.38
CA ASP A 260 13.78 11.34 12.62
C ASP A 260 14.62 12.29 13.51
N PRO A 261 14.61 13.61 13.23
CA PRO A 261 13.81 14.31 12.21
C PRO A 261 14.49 14.41 10.83
N TYR A 262 15.63 13.76 10.62
CA TYR A 262 16.44 13.86 9.40
C TYR A 262 16.65 12.49 8.73
N PRO A 263 15.57 11.84 8.26
CA PRO A 263 15.69 10.59 7.55
C PRO A 263 16.47 10.72 6.24
N PRO A 264 16.96 9.60 5.67
CA PRO A 264 17.63 9.60 4.39
C PRO A 264 16.70 10.07 3.26
N SER A 265 17.27 10.78 2.29
CA SER A 265 16.55 11.23 1.10
C SER A 265 15.96 10.05 0.32
N PRO A 266 14.75 10.18 -0.26
CA PRO A 266 13.91 11.38 -0.30
C PRO A 266 12.98 11.55 0.91
N PHE A 267 12.97 10.62 1.86
CA PHE A 267 12.00 10.61 2.95
C PHE A 267 12.04 11.88 3.81
N VAL A 268 10.90 12.21 4.41
CA VAL A 268 10.69 13.43 5.19
C VAL A 268 10.29 13.08 6.61
N GLY A 269 11.08 13.57 7.58
CA GLY A 269 10.90 13.25 8.98
C GLY A 269 9.71 13.94 9.64
N GLY A 270 9.40 13.57 10.88
CA GLY A 270 8.30 14.10 11.69
C GLY A 270 7.23 13.07 12.05
N SER A 271 7.32 11.85 11.53
CA SER A 271 6.43 10.73 11.86
C SER A 271 6.61 10.26 13.30
N LEU A 272 7.81 10.32 13.87
CA LEU A 272 8.08 9.93 15.27
C LEU A 272 7.35 10.84 16.27
N ALA A 273 7.40 12.15 16.06
CA ALA A 273 6.70 13.11 16.92
C ALA A 273 5.18 12.94 16.84
N ALA A 274 4.65 12.63 15.65
CA ALA A 274 3.23 12.34 15.47
C ALA A 274 2.82 11.01 16.13
N LEU A 275 3.67 9.98 16.08
CA LEU A 275 3.45 8.72 16.78
C LEU A 275 3.43 8.91 18.30
N ASP A 276 4.36 9.67 18.87
CA ASP A 276 4.35 10.00 20.31
C ASP A 276 3.05 10.70 20.74
N LEU A 277 2.55 11.58 19.89
CA LEU A 277 1.30 12.28 20.11
C LEU A 277 0.09 11.32 20.04
N ALA A 278 0.10 10.37 19.10
CA ALA A 278 -0.90 9.30 19.01
C ALA A 278 -0.97 8.47 20.30
N PHE A 279 0.18 8.10 20.87
CA PHE A 279 0.24 7.38 22.16
C PHE A 279 -0.33 8.21 23.32
N SER A 280 -0.07 9.53 23.31
CA SER A 280 -0.63 10.46 24.31
C SER A 280 -2.15 10.57 24.19
N TRP A 281 -2.69 10.65 22.97
CA TRP A 281 -4.13 10.63 22.73
C TRP A 281 -4.74 9.28 23.10
N ALA A 282 -4.12 8.17 22.73
CA ALA A 282 -4.57 6.84 23.08
C ALA A 282 -4.74 6.69 24.59
N GLN A 283 -3.73 7.09 25.36
CA GLN A 283 -3.81 7.08 26.83
C GLN A 283 -4.94 7.97 27.35
N SER A 284 -5.12 9.16 26.79
CA SER A 284 -6.15 10.12 27.22
C SER A 284 -7.58 9.63 26.96
N TYR A 285 -7.78 8.88 25.87
CA TYR A 285 -9.09 8.38 25.44
C TYR A 285 -9.31 6.89 25.74
N GLY A 286 -8.41 6.26 26.52
CA GLY A 286 -8.54 4.85 26.91
C GLY A 286 -8.38 3.86 25.75
N LEU A 287 -7.69 4.25 24.68
CA LEU A 287 -7.36 3.39 23.55
C LEU A 287 -5.96 2.78 23.72
N LYS A 288 -5.76 1.64 23.06
CA LYS A 288 -4.45 1.02 22.86
C LYS A 288 -3.91 1.30 21.46
N CYS A 289 -2.61 1.07 21.26
CA CYS A 289 -1.92 1.23 20.00
C CYS A 289 -1.26 -0.08 19.58
N ILE A 290 -1.47 -0.47 18.32
CA ILE A 290 -0.61 -1.39 17.58
C ILE A 290 0.28 -0.54 16.67
N ILE A 291 1.59 -0.66 16.83
CA ILE A 291 2.54 -0.07 15.86
C ILE A 291 2.74 -1.08 14.75
N ASP A 292 2.53 -0.67 13.51
CA ASP A 292 2.68 -1.53 12.34
C ASP A 292 3.83 -1.04 11.45
N LEU A 293 4.88 -1.85 11.31
CA LEU A 293 5.96 -1.55 10.37
C LEU A 293 5.47 -1.81 8.94
N HIS A 294 4.88 -0.75 8.37
CA HIS A 294 4.14 -0.82 7.13
C HIS A 294 5.02 -0.72 5.88
N ALA A 295 6.15 -0.01 5.99
CA ALA A 295 7.13 0.12 4.92
C ALA A 295 8.54 -0.21 5.43
N ALA A 296 9.14 -1.26 4.85
CA ALA A 296 10.52 -1.66 5.14
C ALA A 296 11.50 -1.18 4.04
N PRO A 297 12.81 -1.02 4.36
CA PRO A 297 13.79 -0.64 3.36
C PRO A 297 13.83 -1.67 2.22
N GLY A 298 13.92 -1.18 0.98
CA GLY A 298 13.85 -2.02 -0.22
C GLY A 298 12.44 -2.49 -0.61
N SER A 299 11.39 -2.15 0.16
CA SER A 299 10.01 -2.61 -0.01
C SER A 299 9.84 -4.13 0.05
N GLN A 300 8.87 -4.58 0.84
CA GLN A 300 8.54 -5.99 1.00
C GLN A 300 7.48 -6.50 0.00
N ASN A 301 6.86 -5.61 -0.78
CA ASN A 301 5.78 -6.00 -1.70
C ASN A 301 5.67 -5.21 -3.01
N GLY A 302 6.49 -4.18 -3.22
CA GLY A 302 6.57 -3.43 -4.48
C GLY A 302 5.47 -2.39 -4.64
N MET A 303 4.66 -2.16 -3.61
CA MET A 303 3.55 -1.22 -3.67
C MET A 303 3.92 0.15 -3.05
N GLU A 304 3.07 1.14 -3.27
CA GLU A 304 3.25 2.50 -2.79
C GLU A 304 3.21 2.59 -1.26
N HIS A 305 2.35 1.78 -0.62
CA HIS A 305 2.20 1.74 0.83
C HIS A 305 3.40 1.08 1.54
N SER A 306 4.24 0.32 0.83
CA SER A 306 5.55 -0.12 1.34
C SER A 306 6.71 0.78 0.91
N ALA A 307 6.39 1.97 0.35
CA ALA A 307 7.32 2.95 -0.17
C ALA A 307 8.28 2.41 -1.25
N SER A 308 7.81 1.48 -2.09
CA SER A 308 8.60 1.05 -3.25
C SER A 308 8.86 2.25 -4.17
N ARG A 309 10.12 2.35 -4.65
CA ARG A 309 10.49 3.39 -5.60
C ARG A 309 9.85 3.17 -6.96
N ASP A 310 9.89 1.94 -7.46
CA ASP A 310 9.53 1.63 -8.84
C ASP A 310 8.78 0.31 -9.04
N GLY A 311 8.36 -0.34 -7.96
CA GLY A 311 7.71 -1.64 -8.00
C GLY A 311 8.63 -2.81 -7.69
N SER A 312 9.93 -2.56 -7.47
CA SER A 312 10.87 -3.58 -7.01
C SER A 312 10.61 -4.01 -5.56
N VAL A 313 10.99 -5.25 -5.28
CA VAL A 313 10.98 -5.88 -3.95
C VAL A 313 12.39 -6.37 -3.65
N ASP A 314 13.14 -5.55 -2.95
CA ASP A 314 14.53 -5.83 -2.58
C ASP A 314 14.69 -6.19 -1.10
N TRP A 315 13.64 -6.01 -0.29
CA TRP A 315 13.64 -6.26 1.16
C TRP A 315 14.26 -7.60 1.60
N PRO A 316 14.06 -8.74 0.90
CA PRO A 316 14.66 -10.02 1.31
C PRO A 316 16.19 -10.05 1.36
N SER A 317 16.87 -8.98 0.91
CA SER A 317 18.32 -8.86 1.06
C SER A 317 18.75 -8.86 2.53
N PRO A 318 19.90 -9.48 2.87
CA PRO A 318 20.38 -9.52 4.26
C PRO A 318 20.57 -8.14 4.90
N GLU A 319 20.96 -7.15 4.09
CA GLU A 319 21.16 -5.77 4.53
C GLU A 319 19.82 -5.13 4.95
N TYR A 320 18.80 -5.17 4.09
CA TYR A 320 17.51 -4.59 4.40
C TYR A 320 16.77 -5.34 5.51
N VAL A 321 16.88 -6.66 5.59
CA VAL A 321 16.38 -7.43 6.75
C VAL A 321 17.05 -6.97 8.06
N SER A 322 18.37 -6.73 8.05
CA SER A 322 19.08 -6.24 9.23
C SER A 322 18.61 -4.85 9.64
N GLN A 323 18.51 -3.91 8.69
CA GLN A 323 17.99 -2.56 8.95
C GLN A 323 16.54 -2.61 9.47
N THR A 324 15.71 -3.51 8.93
CA THR A 324 14.32 -3.68 9.40
C THR A 324 14.28 -4.15 10.87
N LEU A 325 15.17 -5.05 11.27
CA LEU A 325 15.27 -5.47 12.68
C LEU A 325 15.72 -4.34 13.62
N GLU A 326 16.59 -3.44 13.14
CA GLU A 326 16.98 -2.23 13.89
C GLU A 326 15.78 -1.30 14.10
N VAL A 327 14.87 -1.21 13.13
CA VAL A 327 13.60 -0.47 13.29
C VAL A 327 12.74 -1.09 14.38
N ILE A 328 12.61 -2.42 14.41
CA ILE A 328 11.85 -3.12 15.46
C ILE A 328 12.47 -2.89 16.84
N ASP A 329 13.80 -2.94 16.95
CA ASP A 329 14.52 -2.67 18.20
C ASP A 329 14.29 -1.23 18.68
N PHE A 330 14.35 -0.26 17.77
CA PHE A 330 14.06 1.13 18.07
C PHE A 330 12.63 1.34 18.59
N LEU A 331 11.62 0.80 17.89
CA LEU A 331 10.22 0.93 18.28
C LEU A 331 9.94 0.22 19.62
N ALA A 332 10.48 -0.98 19.81
CA ALA A 332 10.33 -1.75 21.04
C ALA A 332 11.03 -1.07 22.24
N THR A 333 12.22 -0.51 22.04
CA THR A 333 12.94 0.26 23.07
C THR A 333 12.13 1.46 23.53
N ARG A 334 11.52 2.19 22.57
CA ARG A 334 10.80 3.43 22.87
C ARG A 334 9.43 3.19 23.52
N TYR A 335 8.65 2.25 22.98
CA TYR A 335 7.25 2.07 23.37
C TYR A 335 6.99 0.83 24.21
N GLY A 336 7.95 -0.09 24.36
CA GLY A 336 7.77 -1.40 25.00
C GLY A 336 7.22 -1.36 26.43
N GLY A 337 7.50 -0.28 27.17
CA GLY A 337 6.98 -0.01 28.51
C GLY A 337 5.79 0.97 28.58
N HIS A 338 5.30 1.46 27.44
CA HIS A 338 4.21 2.45 27.41
C HIS A 338 2.86 1.77 27.70
N PRO A 339 2.02 2.30 28.61
CA PRO A 339 0.78 1.63 29.02
C PRO A 339 -0.25 1.47 27.89
N SER A 340 -0.20 2.34 26.88
CA SER A 340 -1.04 2.23 25.69
C SER A 340 -0.50 1.30 24.60
N LEU A 341 0.73 0.77 24.70
CA LEU A 341 1.20 -0.21 23.72
C LEU A 341 0.44 -1.54 23.92
N LEU A 342 -0.23 -1.99 22.86
CA LEU A 342 -0.79 -3.34 22.81
C LEU A 342 0.14 -4.30 22.07
N GLY A 343 0.68 -3.90 20.93
CA GLY A 343 1.52 -4.78 20.14
C GLY A 343 2.35 -4.05 19.09
N ILE A 344 3.31 -4.79 18.53
CA ILE A 344 4.14 -4.38 17.42
C ILE A 344 3.97 -5.44 16.32
N GLU A 345 3.52 -5.00 15.16
CA GLU A 345 3.51 -5.79 13.94
C GLU A 345 4.82 -5.62 13.21
N LEU A 346 5.46 -6.75 12.94
CA LEU A 346 6.85 -6.78 12.52
C LEU A 346 7.04 -6.36 11.06
N LEU A 347 6.07 -6.63 10.20
CA LEU A 347 6.13 -6.28 8.78
C LEU A 347 4.75 -6.45 8.15
N ASN A 348 4.23 -5.40 7.52
CA ASN A 348 2.98 -5.45 6.79
C ASN A 348 3.13 -6.15 5.43
N GLU A 349 2.23 -7.07 5.11
CA GLU A 349 2.01 -7.63 3.77
C GLU A 349 3.27 -7.95 2.92
N PRO A 350 4.22 -8.77 3.39
CA PRO A 350 5.29 -9.27 2.53
C PRO A 350 4.72 -10.04 1.33
N SER A 351 5.26 -9.85 0.12
CA SER A 351 4.75 -10.52 -1.09
C SER A 351 5.13 -12.00 -1.14
N ALA A 352 4.16 -12.90 -1.34
CA ALA A 352 4.40 -14.34 -1.48
C ALA A 352 5.25 -14.68 -2.71
N ALA A 353 5.17 -13.85 -3.77
CA ALA A 353 5.88 -14.07 -5.04
C ALA A 353 7.37 -13.76 -4.97
N THR A 354 7.75 -12.78 -4.15
CA THR A 354 9.12 -12.23 -4.14
C THR A 354 9.83 -12.37 -2.79
N VAL A 355 9.09 -12.57 -1.69
CA VAL A 355 9.66 -12.79 -0.35
C VAL A 355 9.67 -14.29 -0.01
N PRO A 356 10.86 -14.91 0.08
CA PRO A 356 10.99 -16.30 0.50
C PRO A 356 10.52 -16.51 1.94
N LEU A 357 9.79 -17.61 2.17
CA LEU A 357 9.20 -17.92 3.47
C LEU A 357 10.27 -18.13 4.56
N ASP A 358 11.39 -18.76 4.24
CA ASP A 358 12.48 -19.02 5.19
C ASP A 358 13.16 -17.73 5.67
N VAL A 359 13.36 -16.77 4.77
CA VAL A 359 13.84 -15.42 5.10
C VAL A 359 12.85 -14.73 6.03
N LEU A 360 11.55 -14.77 5.70
CA LEU A 360 10.51 -14.13 6.50
C LEU A 360 10.37 -14.75 7.89
N VAL A 361 10.35 -16.08 8.01
CA VAL A 361 10.29 -16.79 9.31
C VAL A 361 11.52 -16.48 10.16
N SER A 362 12.71 -16.41 9.55
CA SER A 362 13.94 -16.02 10.24
C SER A 362 13.86 -14.58 10.77
N TYR A 363 13.37 -13.64 9.94
CA TYR A 363 13.11 -12.26 10.35
C TYR A 363 12.12 -12.18 11.51
N TYR A 364 10.96 -12.83 11.41
CA TYR A 364 9.94 -12.83 12.46
C TYR A 364 10.43 -13.46 13.77
N THR A 365 11.21 -14.53 13.70
CA THR A 365 11.81 -15.15 14.90
C THR A 365 12.76 -14.19 15.61
N ARG A 366 13.60 -13.48 14.86
CA ARG A 366 14.52 -12.47 15.41
C ARG A 366 13.78 -11.25 15.94
N GLY A 367 12.80 -10.74 15.21
CA GLY A 367 11.95 -9.62 15.63
C GLY A 367 11.16 -9.94 16.90
N TYR A 368 10.64 -11.16 17.04
CA TYR A 368 10.01 -11.63 18.27
C TYR A 368 10.97 -11.54 19.47
N GLN A 369 12.20 -12.01 19.33
CA GLN A 369 13.21 -11.95 20.40
C GLN A 369 13.55 -10.50 20.78
N ILE A 370 13.67 -9.61 19.79
CA ILE A 370 13.90 -8.18 20.03
C ILE A 370 12.77 -7.59 20.86
N VAL A 371 11.50 -7.78 20.46
CA VAL A 371 10.36 -7.24 21.21
C VAL A 371 10.33 -7.82 22.63
N ARG A 372 10.64 -9.11 22.81
CA ARG A 372 10.67 -9.75 24.13
C ARG A 372 11.76 -9.24 25.06
N ASN A 373 12.86 -8.71 24.52
CA ASN A 373 13.91 -8.07 25.33
C ASN A 373 13.44 -6.74 25.95
N HIS A 374 12.49 -6.05 25.32
CA HIS A 374 12.01 -4.74 25.76
C HIS A 374 10.61 -4.78 26.39
N SER A 375 9.79 -5.79 26.07
CA SER A 375 8.44 -5.92 26.58
C SER A 375 8.02 -7.40 26.73
N SER A 376 7.61 -7.77 27.94
CA SER A 376 7.04 -9.09 28.23
C SER A 376 5.54 -9.17 27.90
N THR A 377 4.86 -8.04 27.74
CA THR A 377 3.40 -7.98 27.59
C THR A 377 2.94 -7.63 26.17
N ALA A 378 3.71 -6.83 25.43
CA ALA A 378 3.33 -6.43 24.07
C ALA A 378 3.14 -7.65 23.16
N TYR A 379 2.06 -7.70 22.39
CA TYR A 379 1.85 -8.72 21.37
C TYR A 379 2.82 -8.52 20.20
N VAL A 380 3.39 -9.60 19.70
CA VAL A 380 4.18 -9.61 18.46
C VAL A 380 3.27 -10.12 17.35
N ILE A 381 3.02 -9.27 16.37
CA ILE A 381 2.06 -9.51 15.30
C ILE A 381 2.82 -9.81 14.00
N LEU A 382 2.39 -10.86 13.31
CA LEU A 382 3.05 -11.44 12.14
C LEU A 382 2.08 -11.38 10.96
N CYS A 383 2.28 -10.47 10.01
CA CYS A 383 1.42 -10.40 8.83
C CYS A 383 1.66 -11.59 7.91
N GLN A 384 0.58 -12.16 7.39
CA GLN A 384 0.63 -13.15 6.32
C GLN A 384 1.36 -12.60 5.09
N ARG A 385 1.91 -13.51 4.26
CA ARG A 385 2.31 -13.11 2.92
C ARG A 385 1.07 -12.84 2.07
N ILE A 386 1.08 -11.77 1.28
CA ILE A 386 0.01 -11.46 0.32
C ILE A 386 0.25 -12.16 -1.01
N GLY A 387 -0.83 -12.55 -1.70
CA GLY A 387 -0.78 -13.40 -2.89
C GLY A 387 -1.10 -14.87 -2.57
N ASN A 388 -0.53 -15.79 -3.34
CA ASN A 388 -0.84 -17.22 -3.23
C ASN A 388 -0.06 -17.93 -2.09
N ALA A 389 -0.27 -17.48 -0.85
CA ALA A 389 0.28 -18.10 0.36
C ALA A 389 -0.85 -18.52 1.31
N ASP A 390 -0.71 -19.72 1.90
CA ASP A 390 -1.62 -20.17 2.96
C ASP A 390 -1.13 -19.64 4.31
N PRO A 391 -1.93 -18.83 5.04
CA PRO A 391 -1.52 -18.29 6.34
C PRO A 391 -1.14 -19.36 7.39
N ILE A 392 -1.54 -20.62 7.19
CA ILE A 392 -1.12 -21.74 8.05
C ILE A 392 0.40 -21.88 8.14
N GLU A 393 1.14 -21.39 7.13
CA GLU A 393 2.61 -21.41 7.10
C GLU A 393 3.22 -20.70 8.31
N LEU A 394 2.59 -19.62 8.80
CA LEU A 394 3.06 -18.87 9.97
C LEU A 394 2.61 -19.49 11.30
N PHE A 395 1.47 -20.19 11.32
CA PHE A 395 0.98 -20.90 12.51
C PHE A 395 1.90 -22.06 12.90
N GLN A 396 2.48 -22.72 11.90
CA GLN A 396 3.33 -23.89 12.07
C GLN A 396 4.82 -23.53 12.21
N ALA A 397 5.19 -22.26 11.98
CA ALA A 397 6.58 -21.80 11.99
C ALA A 397 7.24 -21.76 13.38
N GLY A 398 6.46 -21.82 14.47
CA GLY A 398 7.01 -21.85 15.83
C GLY A 398 7.77 -20.60 16.25
N ILE A 399 7.38 -19.42 15.73
CA ILE A 399 8.10 -18.14 15.85
C ILE A 399 8.25 -17.65 17.31
N GLY A 400 7.32 -17.97 18.20
CA GLY A 400 7.38 -17.53 19.60
C GLY A 400 6.48 -18.35 20.53
N LEU A 401 6.73 -18.25 21.83
CA LEU A 401 6.08 -19.08 22.86
C LEU A 401 4.81 -18.46 23.46
N SER A 402 4.70 -17.13 23.42
CA SER A 402 3.60 -16.38 24.04
C SER A 402 3.39 -15.02 23.39
N ASN A 403 2.15 -14.52 23.47
CA ASN A 403 1.71 -13.24 22.91
C ASN A 403 2.12 -13.07 21.44
N VAL A 404 1.93 -14.13 20.65
CA VAL A 404 2.12 -14.14 19.20
C VAL A 404 0.76 -14.07 18.53
N VAL A 405 0.65 -13.24 17.51
CA VAL A 405 -0.55 -13.04 16.72
C VAL A 405 -0.18 -13.18 15.25
N VAL A 406 -1.00 -13.87 14.46
CA VAL A 406 -0.92 -13.85 13.01
C VAL A 406 -2.02 -12.92 12.50
N ASP A 407 -1.61 -11.98 11.66
CA ASP A 407 -2.48 -10.99 11.02
C ASP A 407 -2.87 -11.44 9.61
N LEU A 408 -4.16 -11.34 9.31
CA LEU A 408 -4.80 -11.70 8.06
C LEU A 408 -5.55 -10.50 7.50
N HIS A 409 -5.36 -10.26 6.21
CA HIS A 409 -6.02 -9.17 5.50
C HIS A 409 -7.10 -9.75 4.60
N TYR A 410 -8.36 -9.44 4.91
CA TYR A 410 -9.53 -9.99 4.24
C TYR A 410 -10.25 -8.92 3.45
N TYR A 411 -10.01 -8.97 2.14
CA TYR A 411 -10.73 -8.19 1.15
C TYR A 411 -11.63 -9.12 0.31
N ASN A 412 -12.83 -8.63 -0.04
CA ASN A 412 -13.67 -9.16 -1.11
C ASN A 412 -13.50 -8.29 -2.36
N LEU A 413 -12.25 -7.96 -2.65
CA LEU A 413 -11.77 -7.09 -3.73
C LEU A 413 -10.47 -7.69 -4.27
N PHE A 414 -9.95 -7.11 -5.35
CA PHE A 414 -8.63 -7.40 -5.94
C PHE A 414 -8.45 -8.78 -6.59
N ASP A 415 -9.35 -9.72 -6.35
CA ASP A 415 -9.46 -10.97 -7.09
C ASP A 415 -10.59 -10.87 -8.14
N PRO A 416 -10.31 -11.17 -9.43
CA PRO A 416 -11.34 -11.21 -10.49
C PRO A 416 -12.57 -12.05 -10.14
N TYR A 417 -12.42 -13.02 -9.24
CA TYR A 417 -13.51 -13.82 -8.67
C TYR A 417 -14.63 -12.95 -8.07
N PHE A 418 -14.29 -11.85 -7.38
CA PHE A 418 -15.26 -10.97 -6.74
C PHE A 418 -15.95 -9.99 -7.70
N ALA A 419 -15.28 -9.62 -8.80
CA ALA A 419 -15.81 -8.68 -9.79
C ALA A 419 -17.12 -9.16 -10.44
N SER A 420 -17.38 -10.47 -10.43
CA SER A 420 -18.60 -11.09 -10.99
C SER A 420 -19.70 -11.36 -9.96
N MET A 421 -19.43 -11.13 -8.67
CA MET A 421 -20.37 -11.46 -7.60
C MET A 421 -21.40 -10.37 -7.35
N ASN A 422 -22.65 -10.78 -7.11
CA ASN A 422 -23.67 -9.90 -6.56
C ASN A 422 -23.59 -9.81 -5.01
N SER A 423 -24.41 -8.93 -4.42
CA SER A 423 -24.48 -8.70 -2.97
C SER A 423 -24.65 -9.97 -2.16
N THR A 424 -25.58 -10.85 -2.56
CA THR A 424 -25.85 -12.11 -1.84
C THR A 424 -24.67 -13.05 -1.91
N GLN A 425 -24.02 -13.19 -3.06
CA GLN A 425 -22.84 -14.05 -3.23
C GLN A 425 -21.67 -13.57 -2.37
N ASN A 426 -21.42 -12.27 -2.33
CA ASN A 426 -20.39 -11.68 -1.47
C ASN A 426 -20.67 -11.95 0.02
N ILE A 427 -21.92 -11.77 0.46
CA ILE A 427 -22.32 -12.07 1.85
C ILE A 427 -22.17 -13.57 2.15
N GLU A 428 -22.61 -14.44 1.24
CA GLU A 428 -22.47 -15.89 1.41
C GLU A 428 -21.01 -16.33 1.45
N PHE A 429 -20.12 -15.69 0.69
CA PHE A 429 -18.69 -15.98 0.69
C PHE A 429 -18.06 -15.77 2.08
N ILE A 430 -18.47 -14.71 2.80
CA ILE A 430 -17.98 -14.47 4.17
C ILE A 430 -18.31 -15.68 5.07
N TYR A 431 -19.54 -16.18 5.01
CA TYR A 431 -19.97 -17.31 5.84
C TYR A 431 -19.47 -18.68 5.35
N LYS A 432 -19.36 -18.89 4.03
CA LYS A 432 -19.01 -20.18 3.44
C LYS A 432 -17.51 -20.38 3.25
N ASN A 433 -16.72 -19.31 3.19
CA ASN A 433 -15.30 -19.36 2.90
C ASN A 433 -14.46 -18.76 4.03
N ARG A 434 -14.72 -17.50 4.43
CA ARG A 434 -13.93 -16.84 5.49
C ARG A 434 -14.17 -17.45 6.87
N ALA A 435 -15.42 -17.77 7.22
CA ALA A 435 -15.72 -18.36 8.53
C ALA A 435 -15.07 -19.76 8.73
N PRO A 436 -15.12 -20.70 7.76
CA PRO A 436 -14.39 -21.96 7.89
C PRO A 436 -12.88 -21.79 7.91
N GLN A 437 -12.30 -20.88 7.11
CA GLN A 437 -10.86 -20.59 7.15
C GLN A 437 -10.43 -20.10 8.54
N LEU A 438 -11.19 -19.14 9.10
CA LEU A 438 -10.95 -18.63 10.45
C LEU A 438 -11.09 -19.74 11.51
N GLN A 439 -12.07 -20.62 11.36
CA GLN A 439 -12.25 -21.75 12.26
C GLN A 439 -11.09 -22.75 12.19
N ALA A 440 -10.59 -23.05 10.99
CA ALA A 440 -9.45 -23.94 10.80
C ALA A 440 -8.17 -23.39 11.48
N LEU A 441 -7.90 -22.09 11.35
CA LEU A 441 -6.76 -21.45 12.01
C LEU A 441 -6.87 -21.47 13.55
N LYS A 442 -8.08 -21.29 14.08
CA LYS A 442 -8.34 -21.43 15.52
C LYS A 442 -8.08 -22.86 16.01
N ASP A 443 -8.50 -23.85 15.23
CA ASP A 443 -8.36 -25.27 15.58
C ASP A 443 -6.91 -25.78 15.46
N ALA A 444 -6.05 -25.05 14.74
CA ALA A 444 -4.62 -25.37 14.61
C ALA A 444 -3.81 -25.20 15.90
N ASN A 445 -4.42 -24.66 16.98
CA ASN A 445 -3.81 -24.51 18.32
C ASN A 445 -2.44 -23.79 18.29
N GLY A 446 -2.39 -22.69 17.53
CA GLY A 446 -1.20 -21.85 17.34
C GLY A 446 -1.36 -20.42 17.87
N PRO A 447 -0.71 -19.42 17.23
CA PRO A 447 -0.88 -18.00 17.54
C PRO A 447 -2.33 -17.51 17.57
N LEU A 448 -2.57 -16.35 18.17
CA LEU A 448 -3.87 -15.69 18.07
C LEU A 448 -4.11 -15.21 16.62
N VAL A 449 -5.36 -15.16 16.19
CA VAL A 449 -5.76 -14.71 14.84
C VAL A 449 -6.28 -13.28 14.94
N PHE A 450 -5.73 -12.40 14.10
CA PHE A 450 -6.17 -11.02 13.92
C PHE A 450 -6.62 -10.83 12.47
N ILE A 451 -7.75 -10.16 12.27
CA ILE A 451 -8.15 -9.66 10.95
C ILE A 451 -7.76 -8.18 10.89
N GLY A 452 -6.49 -7.88 10.67
CA GLY A 452 -5.91 -6.55 10.79
C GLY A 452 -6.30 -5.59 9.68
N GLU A 453 -6.81 -6.12 8.57
CA GLU A 453 -7.40 -5.29 7.52
C GLU A 453 -8.64 -5.93 6.90
N TRP A 454 -9.69 -5.12 6.80
CA TRP A 454 -10.94 -5.38 6.09
C TRP A 454 -11.70 -4.06 5.89
N VAL A 455 -12.63 -4.02 4.93
CA VAL A 455 -13.37 -2.81 4.53
C VAL A 455 -14.86 -3.09 4.36
N ASN A 456 -15.66 -2.03 4.28
CA ASN A 456 -17.06 -2.14 3.86
C ASN A 456 -17.24 -1.84 2.36
N GLU A 457 -16.17 -1.93 1.56
CA GLU A 457 -16.17 -1.75 0.11
C GLU A 457 -16.14 -3.10 -0.61
N TRP A 458 -16.71 -3.14 -1.82
CA TRP A 458 -16.82 -4.31 -2.70
C TRP A 458 -17.12 -3.90 -4.16
N ASP A 459 -16.94 -4.80 -5.12
CA ASP A 459 -17.15 -4.47 -6.55
C ASP A 459 -18.63 -4.35 -6.99
N VAL A 460 -19.57 -4.52 -6.05
CA VAL A 460 -21.02 -4.50 -6.35
C VAL A 460 -21.48 -3.10 -6.69
N GLN A 461 -21.77 -2.88 -7.97
CA GLN A 461 -22.23 -1.59 -8.49
C GLN A 461 -23.64 -1.23 -7.99
N ASN A 462 -23.82 0.03 -7.56
CA ASN A 462 -25.09 0.59 -7.08
C ASN A 462 -25.76 -0.18 -5.93
N ALA A 463 -24.97 -0.86 -5.09
CA ALA A 463 -25.49 -1.52 -3.90
C ALA A 463 -26.22 -0.51 -2.99
N SER A 464 -27.40 -0.90 -2.51
CA SER A 464 -28.18 -0.11 -1.58
C SER A 464 -27.50 -0.03 -0.22
N GLN A 465 -27.83 1.00 0.58
CA GLN A 465 -27.38 1.09 1.97
C GLN A 465 -27.69 -0.19 2.76
N TYR A 466 -28.85 -0.81 2.54
CA TYR A 466 -29.21 -2.06 3.20
C TYR A 466 -28.27 -3.22 2.85
N GLU A 467 -27.83 -3.31 1.60
CA GLU A 467 -26.87 -4.33 1.17
C GLU A 467 -25.50 -4.13 1.81
N TYR A 468 -25.00 -2.90 1.88
CA TYR A 468 -23.78 -2.56 2.64
C TYR A 468 -23.91 -2.92 4.12
N GLN A 469 -25.05 -2.61 4.75
CA GLN A 469 -25.29 -2.98 6.15
C GLN A 469 -25.27 -4.50 6.36
N LYS A 470 -25.78 -5.27 5.39
CA LYS A 470 -25.74 -6.74 5.44
C LYS A 470 -24.34 -7.30 5.22
N PHE A 471 -23.60 -6.71 4.29
CA PHE A 471 -22.21 -7.09 4.03
C PHE A 471 -21.29 -6.80 5.20
N GLY A 472 -21.25 -5.55 5.67
CA GLY A 472 -20.49 -5.17 6.85
C GLY A 472 -20.93 -5.92 8.12
N GLY A 473 -22.23 -6.18 8.28
CA GLY A 473 -22.76 -7.00 9.38
C GLY A 473 -22.27 -8.45 9.34
N ALA A 474 -22.23 -9.08 8.16
CA ALA A 474 -21.70 -10.44 8.00
C ALA A 474 -20.21 -10.51 8.30
N GLN A 475 -19.44 -9.51 7.87
CA GLN A 475 -18.01 -9.39 8.20
C GLN A 475 -17.80 -9.24 9.70
N LEU A 476 -18.51 -8.32 10.36
CA LEU A 476 -18.43 -8.14 11.81
C LEU A 476 -18.80 -9.41 12.59
N ASP A 477 -19.83 -10.13 12.16
CA ASP A 477 -20.27 -11.40 12.77
C ASP A 477 -19.17 -12.48 12.67
N VAL A 478 -18.58 -12.66 11.48
CA VAL A 478 -17.52 -13.65 11.27
C VAL A 478 -16.20 -13.22 11.91
N TYR A 479 -15.75 -11.98 11.72
CA TYR A 479 -14.46 -11.49 12.21
C TYR A 479 -14.46 -11.30 13.74
N ALA A 480 -15.62 -11.12 14.38
CA ALA A 480 -15.74 -11.19 15.83
C ALA A 480 -15.30 -12.55 16.40
N ASN A 481 -15.23 -13.61 15.60
CA ASN A 481 -14.72 -14.92 16.02
C ASN A 481 -13.19 -15.04 16.01
N ALA A 482 -12.47 -14.06 15.45
CA ALA A 482 -11.01 -14.00 15.52
C ALA A 482 -10.55 -13.94 16.98
N THR A 483 -9.48 -14.65 17.32
CA THR A 483 -9.08 -14.83 18.74
C THR A 483 -8.37 -13.62 19.32
N PHE A 484 -7.76 -12.77 18.49
CA PHE A 484 -7.24 -11.47 18.87
C PHE A 484 -8.27 -10.35 18.65
N GLY A 485 -8.92 -10.34 17.48
CA GLY A 485 -9.90 -9.33 17.10
C GLY A 485 -9.79 -8.93 15.64
N TRP A 486 -10.14 -7.68 15.32
CA TRP A 486 -10.08 -7.14 13.95
C TRP A 486 -9.73 -5.65 13.94
N SER A 487 -9.27 -5.16 12.79
CA SER A 487 -9.03 -3.74 12.53
C SER A 487 -9.57 -3.33 11.14
N TYR A 488 -10.41 -2.30 11.12
CA TYR A 488 -10.98 -1.78 9.87
C TYR A 488 -9.96 -0.91 9.13
N TRP A 489 -9.82 -1.09 7.82
CA TRP A 489 -9.01 -0.23 6.95
C TRP A 489 -9.93 0.74 6.18
N THR A 490 -9.94 2.04 6.43
CA THR A 490 -9.16 2.85 7.39
C THR A 490 -10.05 3.95 8.00
N LEU A 491 -9.54 4.77 8.93
CA LEU A 491 -10.33 5.80 9.60
C LEU A 491 -10.91 6.84 8.64
N LYS A 492 -10.07 7.37 7.74
CA LYS A 492 -10.41 8.43 6.79
C LYS A 492 -9.93 8.08 5.38
N ASN A 493 -10.76 8.31 4.38
CA ASN A 493 -10.44 8.04 2.99
C ASN A 493 -11.27 8.92 2.05
N ASP A 494 -10.71 9.35 0.92
CA ASP A 494 -11.48 10.07 -0.10
C ASP A 494 -12.53 9.15 -0.80
N ARG A 495 -12.39 7.82 -0.72
CA ARG A 495 -13.38 6.81 -1.15
C ARG A 495 -14.32 6.44 0.01
N MET A 496 -15.62 6.67 -0.16
CA MET A 496 -16.63 6.61 0.90
C MET A 496 -16.67 5.31 1.72
N HIS A 497 -16.63 4.13 1.07
CA HIS A 497 -16.79 2.86 1.78
C HIS A 497 -15.49 2.26 2.31
N TRP A 498 -14.35 2.91 2.04
CA TRP A 498 -13.07 2.71 2.71
C TRP A 498 -12.92 3.58 3.97
N ASP A 499 -13.74 4.63 4.10
CA ASP A 499 -13.73 5.56 5.22
C ASP A 499 -14.63 5.07 6.36
N PHE A 500 -14.02 4.67 7.48
CA PHE A 500 -14.74 4.17 8.65
C PHE A 500 -15.66 5.23 9.24
N GLU A 501 -15.17 6.46 9.44
CA GLU A 501 -15.93 7.53 10.05
C GLU A 501 -17.20 7.84 9.23
N TRP A 502 -17.06 7.94 7.91
CA TRP A 502 -18.15 8.16 6.97
C TRP A 502 -19.16 7.01 7.01
N ASN A 503 -18.70 5.75 7.00
CA ASN A 503 -19.57 4.57 7.06
C ASN A 503 -20.44 4.57 8.32
N ILE A 504 -19.88 4.92 9.47
CA ILE A 504 -20.59 4.99 10.76
C ILE A 504 -21.58 6.16 10.77
N GLN A 505 -21.13 7.37 10.41
CA GLN A 505 -21.97 8.57 10.41
C GLN A 505 -23.15 8.47 9.44
N ASN A 506 -22.94 7.82 8.29
CA ASN A 506 -23.96 7.63 7.26
C ASN A 506 -24.69 6.27 7.36
N LYS A 507 -24.41 5.47 8.42
CA LYS A 507 -25.10 4.21 8.71
C LYS A 507 -25.00 3.15 7.59
N TYR A 508 -23.89 3.14 6.84
CA TYR A 508 -23.57 2.09 5.88
C TYR A 508 -22.93 0.87 6.57
N LEU A 509 -22.22 1.10 7.67
CA LEU A 509 -21.79 0.07 8.60
C LEU A 509 -22.54 0.28 9.92
N LEU A 510 -23.32 -0.72 10.34
CA LEU A 510 -24.02 -0.66 11.63
C LEU A 510 -23.12 -1.25 12.70
N PHE A 511 -22.55 -0.37 13.52
CA PHE A 511 -21.73 -0.73 14.65
C PHE A 511 -22.48 -0.43 15.95
N THR A 512 -22.78 -1.44 16.74
CA THR A 512 -23.28 -1.27 18.11
C THR A 512 -22.13 -1.46 19.08
N ALA A 513 -21.79 -0.41 19.84
CA ALA A 513 -20.86 -0.53 20.94
C ALA A 513 -21.40 -1.57 21.94
N ALA A 514 -20.56 -2.53 22.34
CA ALA A 514 -20.90 -3.48 23.38
C ALA A 514 -21.33 -2.72 24.65
N GLY A 515 -22.63 -2.75 24.96
CA GLY A 515 -23.26 -1.91 25.99
C GLY A 515 -24.60 -1.29 25.57
N GLN A 516 -24.91 -1.25 24.27
CA GLN A 516 -26.28 -1.04 23.77
C GLN A 516 -26.80 -2.31 23.10
N GLU A 517 -27.30 -3.23 23.91
CA GLU A 517 -28.17 -4.29 23.40
C GLU A 517 -29.45 -3.65 22.84
N SER A 518 -29.53 -3.53 21.51
CA SER A 518 -30.82 -3.35 20.86
C SER A 518 -31.62 -4.63 21.04
N ASN A 519 -32.84 -4.54 21.57
CA ASN A 519 -33.85 -5.60 21.67
C ASN A 519 -34.34 -6.10 20.28
N ALA A 520 -33.43 -6.44 19.38
CA ALA A 520 -33.75 -7.06 18.11
C ALA A 520 -33.62 -8.58 18.28
N GLN A 521 -34.77 -9.26 18.27
CA GLN A 521 -34.89 -10.72 18.30
C GLN A 521 -34.06 -11.36 17.16
N PRO A 522 -33.40 -12.51 17.37
CA PRO A 522 -32.72 -13.23 16.31
C PRO A 522 -33.73 -13.72 15.27
N ILE A 523 -33.55 -13.35 14.00
CA ILE A 523 -34.29 -13.97 12.89
C ILE A 523 -33.65 -15.35 12.64
N LEU A 524 -34.07 -16.35 13.39
CA LEU A 524 -33.88 -17.76 13.05
C LEU A 524 -34.84 -18.11 11.90
N GLY A 525 -34.30 -18.28 10.70
CA GLY A 525 -35.11 -18.48 9.50
C GLY A 525 -34.40 -19.16 8.34
N TYR A 526 -33.53 -20.14 8.58
CA TYR A 526 -33.19 -21.14 7.55
C TYR A 526 -33.43 -22.54 8.11
N GLY A 527 -34.67 -22.98 7.92
CA GLY A 527 -35.11 -24.33 8.23
C GLY A 527 -34.41 -25.35 7.32
N ARG A 528 -33.78 -26.32 7.97
CA ARG A 528 -33.26 -27.57 7.41
C ARG A 528 -34.41 -28.32 6.72
N ALA A 529 -34.48 -28.28 5.40
CA ALA A 529 -35.49 -29.02 4.64
C ALA A 529 -35.03 -30.47 4.42
N THR A 530 -35.56 -31.40 5.21
CA THR A 530 -35.58 -32.83 4.91
C THR A 530 -36.74 -33.12 3.95
N TYR A 531 -36.42 -33.67 2.78
CA TYR A 531 -37.39 -34.14 1.78
C TYR A 531 -38.11 -35.40 2.25
N SER A 532 -39.44 -35.35 2.35
CA SER A 532 -40.33 -36.53 2.20
C SER A 532 -41.71 -36.06 1.74
N GLY A 533 -42.18 -36.59 0.61
CA GLY A 533 -43.31 -36.03 -0.14
C GLY A 533 -44.71 -36.47 0.31
N HIS A 534 -45.73 -35.81 -0.25
CA HIS A 534 -46.95 -36.43 -0.80
C HIS A 534 -47.86 -35.36 -1.43
N LEU A 535 -48.66 -35.83 -2.39
CA LEU A 535 -49.55 -35.13 -3.31
C LEU A 535 -50.88 -34.67 -2.67
N ASP A 536 -51.68 -34.00 -3.52
CA ASP A 536 -53.04 -33.45 -3.36
C ASP A 536 -53.15 -32.07 -2.67
N GLY A 537 -53.92 -31.09 -3.14
CA GLY A 537 -54.83 -30.99 -4.27
C GLY A 537 -55.74 -29.76 -4.09
N ARG A 538 -56.16 -29.16 -5.23
CA ARG A 538 -57.33 -28.27 -5.43
C ARG A 538 -57.29 -26.82 -4.87
N GLY A 539 -56.97 -25.89 -5.76
CA GLY A 539 -57.91 -24.96 -6.41
C GLY A 539 -58.61 -23.86 -5.59
N ARG A 540 -58.46 -22.59 -6.03
CA ARG A 540 -59.56 -21.66 -6.36
C ARG A 540 -59.04 -20.37 -7.02
N ARG A 541 -59.91 -19.77 -7.83
CA ARG A 541 -59.69 -18.69 -8.80
C ARG A 541 -59.73 -17.28 -8.16
N ASN A 542 -58.93 -16.38 -8.75
CA ASN A 542 -59.03 -14.91 -9.00
C ASN A 542 -60.43 -14.24 -8.84
N PRO A 543 -60.57 -12.88 -8.71
CA PRO A 543 -59.79 -11.87 -9.48
C PRO A 543 -59.55 -10.45 -8.87
N GLY A 544 -58.54 -9.76 -9.45
CA GLY A 544 -58.70 -8.42 -10.04
C GLY A 544 -58.61 -7.16 -9.16
N VAL A 545 -57.55 -6.35 -9.33
CA VAL A 545 -57.56 -4.89 -9.13
C VAL A 545 -56.62 -4.24 -10.19
N PRO A 546 -56.97 -3.07 -10.78
CA PRO A 546 -56.31 -2.51 -11.96
C PRO A 546 -55.21 -1.46 -11.66
N ASN A 547 -54.45 -1.16 -12.72
CA ASN A 547 -53.31 -0.24 -12.83
C ASN A 547 -53.63 1.27 -12.69
N ALA A 548 -52.53 2.00 -12.36
CA ALA A 548 -52.14 3.38 -12.72
C ALA A 548 -52.30 4.49 -11.64
N PRO A 549 -51.56 5.62 -11.69
CA PRO A 549 -50.20 5.87 -12.24
C PRO A 549 -49.26 6.69 -11.31
N ASN A 550 -47.99 6.80 -11.74
CA ASN A 550 -46.89 7.65 -11.26
C ASN A 550 -47.26 9.15 -11.05
N PRO A 551 -46.64 9.83 -10.06
CA PRO A 551 -46.44 11.27 -10.11
C PRO A 551 -44.97 11.69 -10.30
N SER A 552 -44.85 12.69 -11.16
CA SER A 552 -43.70 13.42 -11.68
C SER A 552 -42.89 14.24 -10.65
N ASN A 553 -41.61 14.43 -10.99
CA ASN A 553 -40.62 15.36 -10.40
C ASN A 553 -41.13 16.78 -10.14
N PRO A 554 -40.62 17.48 -9.10
CA PRO A 554 -40.72 18.94 -8.97
C PRO A 554 -39.53 19.68 -9.61
N PRO A 555 -39.66 20.99 -9.93
CA PRO A 555 -38.81 21.70 -10.87
C PRO A 555 -37.67 22.51 -10.24
N ALA A 556 -36.66 22.75 -11.07
CA ALA A 556 -35.47 23.57 -10.81
C ALA A 556 -35.81 25.03 -10.45
N ARG A 557 -35.14 25.54 -9.40
CA ARG A 557 -35.13 26.96 -9.04
C ARG A 557 -34.06 27.70 -9.84
N ARG A 558 -34.51 28.67 -10.65
CA ARG A 558 -33.72 29.84 -11.08
C ARG A 558 -33.76 30.93 -10.01
N ARG A 559 -32.65 31.64 -9.79
CA ARG A 559 -32.59 33.09 -9.49
C ARG A 559 -31.13 33.59 -9.67
N PRO A 560 -30.90 34.92 -9.79
CA PRO A 560 -30.38 35.52 -11.01
C PRO A 560 -28.97 36.13 -10.86
N GLY A 561 -28.31 36.40 -11.98
CA GLY A 561 -27.15 37.29 -12.04
C GLY A 561 -27.55 38.76 -11.95
N THR A 562 -26.66 39.60 -11.41
CA THR A 562 -26.03 40.72 -12.15
C THR A 562 -24.99 41.47 -11.29
N THR A 563 -23.82 41.68 -11.91
CA THR A 563 -22.94 42.86 -11.91
C THR A 563 -22.43 43.48 -10.59
N ARG A 564 -21.10 43.60 -10.44
CA ARG A 564 -20.32 44.76 -10.91
C ARG A 564 -18.80 44.59 -10.71
N ARG A 565 -18.06 45.07 -11.72
CA ARG A 565 -16.62 45.34 -11.76
C ARG A 565 -16.17 46.32 -10.68
N HIS A 566 -14.95 46.17 -10.19
CA HIS A 566 -14.05 47.30 -9.96
C HIS A 566 -12.60 46.92 -10.30
N ASP A 567 -12.09 47.58 -11.34
CA ASP A 567 -10.66 47.79 -11.58
C ASP A 567 -10.02 48.52 -10.39
N ARG A 568 -8.82 48.10 -10.00
CA ARG A 568 -7.77 48.98 -9.48
C ARG A 568 -6.39 48.35 -9.68
N THR A 569 -5.74 48.80 -10.73
CA THR A 569 -4.29 48.87 -10.88
C THR A 569 -3.70 49.80 -9.82
N VAL A 570 -2.68 49.37 -9.07
CA VAL A 570 -1.61 50.26 -8.54
C VAL A 570 -0.28 49.50 -8.45
N SER A 571 0.69 50.09 -9.15
CA SER A 571 2.15 50.00 -9.17
C SER A 571 2.95 49.38 -8.00
N SER A 572 4.03 48.72 -8.40
CA SER A 572 5.30 48.49 -7.68
C SER A 572 5.93 49.78 -7.12
N PRO A 573 6.91 49.63 -6.21
CA PRO A 573 8.23 50.17 -6.55
C PRO A 573 9.39 49.20 -6.25
N SER A 574 10.36 49.23 -7.15
CA SER A 574 11.73 48.80 -6.95
C SER A 574 12.46 49.73 -5.97
N THR A 575 13.35 49.17 -5.16
CA THR A 575 14.56 49.89 -4.70
C THR A 575 15.71 48.89 -4.58
N THR A 576 16.75 49.18 -5.36
CA THR A 576 18.11 48.69 -5.27
C THR A 576 18.86 49.41 -4.15
N ALA A 577 19.67 48.68 -3.38
CA ALA A 577 20.86 49.24 -2.74
C ALA A 577 21.88 48.12 -2.46
N THR A 578 23.12 48.43 -2.84
CA THR A 578 24.33 47.60 -2.92
C THR A 578 25.17 47.61 -1.65
N ALA A 579 25.87 46.48 -1.43
CA ALA A 579 27.26 46.30 -1.01
C ALA A 579 27.76 46.73 0.38
N ALA A 580 28.31 45.76 1.13
CA ALA A 580 29.71 45.63 1.58
C ALA A 580 29.78 44.46 2.59
N ASP A 581 30.50 43.36 2.37
CA ASP A 581 31.95 43.11 2.30
C ASP A 581 32.44 42.37 3.57
N GLY A 582 33.35 41.41 3.38
CA GLY A 582 34.18 40.86 4.46
C GLY A 582 33.98 39.38 4.83
N GLY A 583 34.98 38.55 4.52
CA GLY A 583 35.42 37.51 5.45
C GLY A 583 35.57 36.09 4.92
N THR A 584 36.68 35.83 4.23
CA THR A 584 37.24 34.50 3.96
C THR A 584 37.50 33.67 5.23
N VAL A 585 37.06 32.40 5.24
CA VAL A 585 37.67 31.32 6.03
C VAL A 585 37.63 29.99 5.25
N THR A 586 38.80 29.50 4.84
CA THR A 586 39.10 28.06 4.59
C THR A 586 39.88 27.56 5.80
N PRO A 587 39.75 26.28 6.24
CA PRO A 587 40.59 25.17 5.75
C PRO A 587 39.95 23.76 5.98
N PRO A 588 40.69 22.62 5.94
CA PRO A 588 41.70 22.16 4.98
C PRO A 588 41.31 20.82 4.29
N LYS A 589 41.97 20.54 3.17
CA LYS A 589 42.09 19.19 2.58
C LYS A 589 43.04 18.34 3.43
N GLY A 590 42.57 17.17 3.87
CA GLY A 590 43.38 16.10 4.45
C GLY A 590 43.36 14.88 3.53
N SER A 591 44.46 14.66 2.82
CA SER A 591 44.75 13.44 2.07
C SER A 591 45.31 12.38 3.01
N VAL A 592 44.78 11.16 2.97
CA VAL A 592 45.46 9.97 3.51
C VAL A 592 45.61 8.95 2.38
N ARG A 593 46.85 8.74 1.96
CA ARG A 593 47.31 7.54 1.25
C ARG A 593 47.56 6.45 2.29
N PHE A 594 47.14 5.23 1.98
CA PHE A 594 47.85 4.03 2.43
C PHE A 594 48.11 3.13 1.22
N ASP A 595 49.39 2.87 1.00
CA ASP A 595 49.92 2.00 -0.05
C ASP A 595 49.63 0.53 0.23
N CYS A 596 49.50 -0.20 -0.88
CA CYS A 596 49.36 -1.63 -1.00
C CYS A 596 50.63 -2.41 -0.63
N LEU A 597 50.46 -3.58 -0.01
CA LEU A 597 51.23 -4.82 -0.17
C LEU A 597 50.24 -5.95 0.18
N GLY A 598 49.99 -7.02 -0.56
CA GLY A 598 50.65 -7.64 -1.70
C GLY A 598 50.63 -9.17 -1.49
N GLY A 599 50.05 -9.91 -2.45
CA GLY A 599 50.16 -11.38 -2.60
C GLY A 599 48.91 -12.17 -2.19
N GLY A 600 48.38 -13.11 -2.96
CA GLY A 600 48.79 -13.69 -4.23
C GLY A 600 47.93 -14.93 -4.53
N ALA A 601 47.41 -14.96 -5.75
CA ALA A 601 46.85 -16.05 -6.57
C ALA A 601 46.57 -17.44 -5.97
N THR A 602 45.39 -18.00 -6.33
CA THR A 602 45.32 -19.12 -7.30
C THR A 602 43.93 -19.21 -7.93
N ALA A 603 43.92 -19.29 -9.27
CA ALA A 603 42.75 -19.56 -10.10
C ALA A 603 42.58 -21.07 -10.32
N VAL A 604 41.33 -21.53 -10.43
CA VAL A 604 40.98 -22.75 -11.18
C VAL A 604 39.66 -22.49 -11.94
N SER A 605 39.69 -22.81 -13.22
CA SER A 605 38.63 -22.56 -14.20
C SER A 605 37.62 -23.70 -14.32
N ALA A 606 36.40 -23.31 -14.73
CA ALA A 606 35.53 -23.94 -15.72
C ALA A 606 34.91 -25.32 -15.46
N ALA A 607 33.56 -25.36 -15.52
CA ALA A 607 32.86 -26.17 -16.52
C ALA A 607 31.41 -25.70 -16.70
N ARG A 608 31.10 -25.23 -17.91
CA ARG A 608 29.75 -25.16 -18.49
C ARG A 608 29.29 -26.58 -18.85
N VAL A 609 28.03 -26.90 -18.61
CA VAL A 609 27.29 -27.91 -19.37
C VAL A 609 25.97 -27.28 -19.79
N GLY A 610 25.77 -27.18 -21.10
CA GLY A 610 24.50 -26.79 -21.70
C GLY A 610 23.55 -27.99 -21.79
N ALA A 611 22.25 -27.70 -21.75
CA ALA A 611 21.21 -28.58 -22.25
C ALA A 611 20.19 -27.72 -23.01
N ALA A 612 19.81 -28.23 -24.17
CA ALA A 612 19.04 -27.56 -25.20
C ALA A 612 17.52 -27.59 -24.93
N ALA A 613 16.86 -26.70 -25.66
CA ALA A 613 15.44 -26.42 -25.81
C ALA A 613 14.46 -27.61 -25.75
N GLY A 614 13.29 -27.31 -25.19
CA GLY A 614 12.02 -27.97 -25.45
C GLY A 614 10.90 -26.96 -25.22
N ASP A 615 10.20 -26.61 -26.29
CA ASP A 615 9.05 -25.70 -26.34
C ASP A 615 7.88 -26.17 -25.47
N SER A 616 7.25 -25.24 -24.76
CA SER A 616 5.79 -25.26 -24.52
C SER A 616 5.32 -23.85 -24.15
N GLU A 617 4.84 -23.12 -25.14
CA GLU A 617 3.88 -22.01 -24.95
C GLU A 617 2.60 -22.57 -24.33
N THR A 618 2.16 -22.02 -23.20
CA THR A 618 0.74 -21.85 -22.84
C THR A 618 0.60 -21.02 -21.56
N GLU A 619 -0.20 -19.95 -21.64
CA GLU A 619 -1.09 -19.45 -20.57
C GLU A 619 -0.49 -19.01 -19.22
N ASP A 620 0.22 -17.86 -19.19
CA ASP A 620 0.58 -17.20 -17.91
C ASP A 620 0.55 -15.65 -17.97
N VAL A 621 -0.08 -15.06 -19.00
CA VAL A 621 0.07 -13.62 -19.31
C VAL A 621 -1.16 -12.78 -18.91
N ASP A 622 -2.16 -13.38 -18.27
CA ASP A 622 -3.37 -12.66 -17.82
C ASP A 622 -3.42 -12.36 -16.31
N GLU A 623 -2.53 -12.91 -15.48
CA GLU A 623 -2.50 -12.63 -14.02
C GLU A 623 -1.86 -11.28 -13.66
N GLU A 624 -0.93 -10.77 -14.47
CA GLU A 624 -0.18 -9.53 -14.15
C GLU A 624 -1.02 -8.25 -14.40
N LYS A 625 -2.16 -8.36 -15.10
CA LYS A 625 -3.02 -7.21 -15.45
C LYS A 625 -4.16 -6.94 -14.47
N ALA A 626 -4.44 -7.83 -13.54
CA ALA A 626 -5.56 -7.68 -12.59
C ALA A 626 -5.20 -6.85 -11.35
N ILE A 627 -3.94 -6.92 -10.88
CA ILE A 627 -3.52 -6.27 -9.63
C ILE A 627 -3.22 -4.77 -9.83
N ALA A 628 -2.84 -4.36 -11.05
CA ALA A 628 -2.47 -2.97 -11.35
C ALA A 628 -3.64 -2.05 -11.76
N ARG A 629 -4.90 -2.51 -11.76
CA ARG A 629 -6.04 -1.69 -12.24
C ARG A 629 -6.96 -1.14 -11.15
N HIS A 630 -6.78 -1.50 -9.88
CA HIS A 630 -7.69 -1.09 -8.81
C HIS A 630 -7.03 -0.61 -7.50
N ALA A 631 -5.71 -0.42 -7.48
CA ALA A 631 -5.05 0.44 -6.48
C ALA A 631 -5.16 1.90 -6.94
#